data_AF-A0A9D2GB36-F1
#
_entry.id   AF-A0A9D2GB36-F1
#
_cell.length_a   1.000
_cell.length_b   1.000
_cell.length_c   1.000
_cell.angle_alpha   90.00
_cell.angle_beta   90.00
_cell.angle_gamma   90.00
#
_symmetry.space_group_name_H-M   'P 1'
#
loop_
_entity.id
_entity.type
_entity.pdbx_description
1 polymer ?
#
loop_
_entity_poly.entity_id
_entity_poly.type
_entity_poly.pdbx_seq_one_letter_code
_entity_poly.pdbx_strand_id
1 'polypeptide(L)'
;MLDVDAEVERIVKEYIDGETVYEMVLWDRLPEKCLEQVKAMCGLLYPANTNIDYFPTNFILQDEKLYYVDYECNDYMEEWNFENWGMKYWSRTPEFLKYVKEHP
;
A
#
# COMPACT_ATOMS: atom_id res chain seq x y z
N MET A 1 8.99 -7.19 -13.36
CA MET A 1 8.36 -8.53 -13.24
C MET A 1 9.31 -9.53 -13.87
N LEU A 2 9.67 -10.60 -13.15
CA LEU A 2 10.70 -11.55 -13.59
C LEU A 2 10.10 -12.82 -14.19
N ASP A 3 9.03 -13.34 -13.59
CA ASP A 3 8.35 -14.53 -14.09
C ASP A 3 6.88 -14.57 -13.64
N VAL A 4 6.04 -15.27 -14.39
CA VAL A 4 4.63 -15.54 -14.05
C VAL A 4 4.27 -16.96 -14.41
N ASP A 5 3.70 -17.67 -13.44
CA ASP A 5 3.15 -18.99 -13.63
C ASP A 5 1.67 -18.94 -13.25
N ALA A 6 0.83 -18.80 -14.28
CA ALA A 6 -0.62 -18.68 -14.10
C ALA A 6 -1.29 -20.01 -13.74
N GLU A 7 -0.66 -21.15 -14.01
CA GLU A 7 -1.25 -22.46 -13.71
C GLU A 7 -1.24 -22.75 -12.20
N VAL A 8 -0.23 -22.23 -11.49
CA VAL A 8 -0.07 -22.39 -10.03
C VAL A 8 -0.18 -21.07 -9.27
N GLU A 9 -0.70 -20.01 -9.91
CA GLU A 9 -0.95 -18.69 -9.33
C GLU A 9 0.28 -18.07 -8.64
N ARG A 10 1.44 -18.08 -9.32
CA ARG A 10 2.72 -17.59 -8.77
C ARG A 10 3.33 -16.48 -9.63
N ILE A 11 3.81 -15.44 -8.95
CA ILE A 11 4.56 -14.33 -9.58
C ILE A 11 5.95 -14.24 -8.95
N VAL A 12 6.98 -14.09 -9.79
CA VAL A 12 8.34 -13.73 -9.36
C VAL A 12 8.61 -12.28 -9.74
N LYS A 13 8.98 -11.47 -8.75
CA LYS A 13 9.21 -10.04 -8.88
C LYS A 13 10.59 -9.67 -8.37
N GLU A 14 11.06 -8.52 -8.83
CA GLU A 14 12.27 -7.91 -8.30
C GLU A 14 12.05 -7.57 -6.82
N TYR A 15 13.07 -7.82 -6.00
CA TYR A 15 13.06 -7.39 -4.62
C TYR A 15 13.30 -5.88 -4.57
N ILE A 16 12.39 -5.16 -3.93
CA ILE A 16 12.54 -3.73 -3.68
C ILE A 16 13.06 -3.58 -2.25
N ASP A 17 14.31 -3.15 -2.12
CA ASP A 17 14.92 -2.81 -0.84
C ASP A 17 14.32 -1.53 -0.29
N GLY A 18 14.08 -1.46 1.02
CA GLY A 18 13.47 -0.32 1.68
C GLY A 18 12.51 -0.71 2.81
N GLU A 19 12.07 0.29 3.55
CA GLU A 19 11.12 0.10 4.65
C GLU A 19 9.69 0.13 4.12
N THR A 20 8.83 -0.67 4.75
CA THR A 20 7.39 -0.63 4.47
C THR A 20 6.76 0.64 5.06
N VAL A 21 5.66 1.11 4.47
CA VAL A 21 4.85 2.19 5.06
C VAL A 21 4.38 1.79 6.46
N TYR A 22 4.10 0.50 6.68
CA TYR A 22 3.76 -0.02 8.02
C TYR A 22 4.84 0.29 9.06
N GLU A 23 6.09 -0.07 8.79
CA GLU A 23 7.21 0.18 9.70
C GLU A 23 7.42 1.69 9.91
N MET A 24 7.31 2.48 8.86
CA MET A 24 7.46 3.93 8.97
C MET A 24 6.36 4.58 9.83
N VAL A 25 5.11 4.12 9.72
CA VAL A 25 4.00 4.59 10.57
C VAL A 25 4.18 4.12 12.02
N LEU A 26 4.61 2.86 12.20
CA LEU A 26 4.88 2.28 13.52
C LEU A 26 5.90 3.12 14.31
N TRP A 27 6.92 3.63 13.62
CA TRP A 27 7.97 4.46 14.21
C TRP A 27 7.74 5.97 14.08
N ASP A 28 6.54 6.39 13.66
CA ASP A 28 6.15 7.81 13.51
C ASP A 28 7.10 8.64 12.63
N ARG A 29 7.56 8.04 11.52
CA ARG A 29 8.56 8.61 10.62
C ARG A 29 8.17 8.56 9.14
N LEU A 30 6.90 8.33 8.84
CA LEU A 30 6.41 8.27 7.46
C LEU A 30 6.60 9.65 6.78
N PRO A 31 7.37 9.74 5.69
CA PRO A 31 7.51 11.00 4.97
C PRO A 31 6.19 11.43 4.33
N GLU A 32 5.89 12.74 4.35
CA GLU A 32 4.68 13.30 3.72
C GLU A 32 4.55 12.93 2.24
N LYS A 33 5.70 12.80 1.55
CA LYS A 33 5.79 12.40 0.14
C LYS A 33 5.17 11.04 -0.15
N CYS A 34 5.12 10.12 0.83
CA CYS A 34 4.40 8.85 0.67
C CYS A 34 2.90 9.09 0.47
N LEU A 35 2.31 10.01 1.25
CA LEU A 35 0.90 10.37 1.13
C LEU A 35 0.63 11.11 -0.18
N GLU A 36 1.56 11.94 -0.64
CA GLU A 36 1.45 12.59 -1.95
C GLU A 36 1.47 11.57 -3.09
N GLN A 37 2.39 10.61 -3.04
CA GLN A 37 2.53 9.58 -4.08
C GLN A 37 1.33 8.63 -4.12
N VAL A 38 0.82 8.17 -2.97
CA VAL A 38 -0.36 7.29 -2.97
C VAL A 38 -1.60 8.03 -3.48
N LYS A 39 -1.78 9.32 -3.17
CA LYS A 39 -2.86 10.14 -3.74
C LYS A 39 -2.70 10.34 -5.24
N ALA A 40 -1.47 10.51 -5.72
CA ALA A 40 -1.19 10.55 -7.16
C ALA A 40 -1.52 9.22 -7.85
N MET A 41 -1.22 8.08 -7.21
CA MET A 41 -1.66 6.76 -7.69
C MET A 41 -3.19 6.67 -7.77
N CYS A 42 -3.89 7.09 -6.71
CA CYS A 42 -5.37 7.12 -6.67
C CYS A 42 -5.95 7.94 -7.83
N GLY A 43 -5.36 9.10 -8.15
CA GLY A 43 -5.77 9.94 -9.27
C GLY A 43 -5.66 9.27 -10.65
N LEU A 44 -4.83 8.23 -10.79
CA LEU A 44 -4.73 7.41 -11.99
C LEU A 44 -5.67 6.19 -11.94
N LEU A 45 -5.79 5.56 -10.77
CA LEU A 45 -6.53 4.30 -10.59
C LEU A 45 -8.04 4.49 -10.57
N TYR A 46 -8.55 5.52 -9.90
CA TYR A 46 -9.99 5.72 -9.76
C TYR A 46 -10.69 5.97 -11.11
N PRO A 47 -10.16 6.83 -12.01
CA PRO A 47 -10.74 6.99 -13.36
C PRO A 47 -10.64 5.72 -14.21
N ALA A 48 -9.72 4.82 -13.89
CA ALA A 48 -9.56 3.52 -14.54
C ALA A 48 -10.45 2.41 -13.93
N ASN A 49 -11.40 2.77 -13.05
CA ASN A 49 -12.27 1.84 -12.33
C ASN A 49 -11.47 0.76 -11.56
N THR A 50 -10.32 1.11 -11.00
CA THR A 50 -9.42 0.17 -10.30
C THR A 50 -9.23 0.57 -8.84
N ASN A 51 -9.40 -0.39 -7.94
CA ASN A 51 -8.96 -0.35 -6.55
C ASN A 51 -7.74 -1.27 -6.37
N ILE A 52 -6.85 -0.90 -5.43
CA ILE A 52 -5.73 -1.72 -4.96
C ILE A 52 -5.83 -1.84 -3.43
N ASP A 53 -5.11 -2.78 -2.83
CA ASP A 53 -5.06 -2.88 -1.37
C ASP A 53 -4.13 -1.80 -0.78
N TYR A 54 -4.73 -0.82 -0.11
CA TYR A 54 -4.05 0.30 0.51
C TYR A 54 -3.42 -0.03 1.87
N PHE A 55 -3.34 -1.29 2.28
CA PHE A 55 -2.73 -1.64 3.56
C PHE A 55 -1.22 -1.32 3.58
N PRO A 56 -0.66 -0.72 4.67
CA PRO A 56 0.70 -0.18 4.66
C PRO A 56 1.84 -1.16 4.39
N THR A 57 1.66 -2.46 4.60
CA THR A 57 2.69 -3.48 4.29
C THR A 57 2.89 -3.67 2.79
N ASN A 58 1.88 -3.30 1.99
CA ASN A 58 1.89 -3.45 0.54
C ASN A 58 2.66 -2.34 -0.16
N PHE A 59 3.24 -1.41 0.60
CA PHE A 59 3.95 -0.25 0.09
C PHE A 59 5.36 -0.18 0.68
N ILE A 60 6.35 -0.03 -0.19
CA ILE A 60 7.76 0.13 0.17
C ILE A 60 8.24 1.49 -0.33
N LEU A 61 8.94 2.25 0.52
CA LEU A 61 9.65 3.46 0.11
C LEU A 61 11.12 3.11 -0.18
N GLN A 62 11.52 3.29 -1.42
CA GLN A 62 12.91 3.11 -1.87
C GLN A 62 13.34 4.36 -2.64
N ASP A 63 14.48 4.94 -2.28
CA ASP A 63 15.07 6.12 -2.96
C ASP A 63 14.01 7.19 -3.27
N GLU A 64 13.29 7.62 -2.23
CA GLU A 64 12.29 8.69 -2.33
C GLU A 64 11.06 8.36 -3.21
N LYS A 65 10.91 7.09 -3.63
CA LYS A 65 9.82 6.61 -4.48
C LYS A 65 9.03 5.49 -3.79
N LEU A 66 7.72 5.63 -3.82
CA LEU A 66 6.77 4.70 -3.25
C LEU A 66 6.42 3.61 -4.26
N TYR A 67 6.52 2.36 -3.86
CA TYR A 67 6.19 1.19 -4.67
C TYR A 67 5.05 0.41 -4.04
N TYR A 68 3.99 0.15 -4.80
CA TYR A 68 2.98 -0.85 -4.47
C TYR A 68 3.48 -2.22 -4.93
N VAL A 69 3.57 -3.18 -4.01
CA VAL A 69 4.22 -4.48 -4.26
C VAL A 69 3.26 -5.67 -4.24
N ASP A 70 1.99 -5.48 -3.92
CA ASP A 70 1.05 -6.58 -3.73
C ASP A 70 0.35 -7.01 -5.04
N TYR A 71 0.33 -6.15 -6.07
CA TYR A 71 -0.20 -6.42 -7.42
C TYR A 71 -1.66 -6.90 -7.48
N GLU A 72 -2.41 -6.80 -6.38
CA GLU A 72 -3.84 -7.05 -6.35
C GLU A 72 -4.60 -5.84 -6.90
N CYS A 73 -5.49 -6.09 -7.86
CA CYS A 73 -6.38 -5.09 -8.43
C CYS A 73 -7.80 -5.62 -8.44
N ASN A 74 -8.74 -4.79 -8.00
CA ASN A 74 -10.17 -5.08 -8.01
C ASN A 74 -10.94 -3.93 -8.68
N ASP A 75 -12.20 -4.15 -9.02
CA ASP A 75 -13.07 -3.07 -9.50
C ASP A 75 -13.18 -1.96 -8.44
N TYR A 76 -13.26 -0.71 -8.90
CA TYR A 76 -13.32 0.43 -7.98
C TYR A 76 -14.57 0.37 -7.09
N MET A 77 -14.35 0.51 -5.78
CA MET A 77 -15.40 0.62 -4.77
C MET A 77 -15.02 1.72 -3.78
N GLU A 78 -15.92 2.71 -3.63
CA GLU A 78 -15.69 3.87 -2.77
C GLU A 78 -15.40 3.48 -1.32
N GLU A 79 -16.03 2.44 -0.80
CA GLU A 79 -15.81 1.96 0.58
C GLU A 79 -14.39 1.45 0.84
N TRP A 80 -13.69 0.95 -0.19
CA TRP A 80 -12.34 0.36 -0.11
C TRP A 80 -11.26 1.30 -0.65
N ASN A 81 -11.62 2.52 -1.04
CA ASN A 81 -10.66 3.49 -1.56
C ASN A 81 -9.71 4.01 -0.45
N PHE A 82 -8.71 4.78 -0.86
CA PHE A 82 -7.73 5.31 0.07
C PHE A 82 -8.37 6.20 1.14
N GLU A 83 -9.29 7.08 0.77
CA GLU A 83 -9.90 8.05 1.68
C GLU A 83 -10.79 7.41 2.75
N ASN A 84 -11.57 6.39 2.39
CA ASN A 84 -12.54 5.75 3.27
C ASN A 84 -11.96 4.57 4.06
N TRP A 85 -10.96 3.89 3.51
CA TRP A 85 -10.35 2.72 4.14
C TRP A 85 -8.85 2.86 4.36
N GLY A 86 -8.06 3.12 3.31
CA GLY A 86 -6.60 3.10 3.39
C GLY A 86 -6.02 4.07 4.42
N MET A 87 -6.50 5.31 4.46
CA MET A 87 -6.01 6.39 5.32
C MET A 87 -6.05 6.03 6.81
N LYS A 88 -6.91 5.09 7.21
CA LYS A 88 -6.99 4.57 8.59
C LYS A 88 -5.69 3.92 9.04
N TYR A 89 -4.82 3.49 8.14
CA TYR A 89 -3.58 2.78 8.49
C TYR A 89 -2.30 3.54 8.12
N TRP A 90 -2.41 4.70 7.47
CA TRP A 90 -1.27 5.50 7.00
C TRP A 90 -0.80 6.57 8.01
N SER A 91 -1.29 6.49 9.25
CA SER A 91 -0.85 7.28 10.39
C SER A 91 -1.17 6.51 11.67
N ARG A 92 -0.74 7.01 12.84
CA ARG A 92 -1.00 6.39 14.14
C ARG A 92 -2.43 6.60 14.64
N THR A 93 -3.41 6.23 13.81
CA THR A 93 -4.83 6.24 14.14
C THR A 93 -5.15 5.19 15.23
N PRO A 94 -6.33 5.29 15.87
CA PRO A 94 -6.82 4.22 16.76
C PRO A 94 -6.87 2.85 16.08
N GLU A 95 -7.28 2.78 14.81
CA GLU A 95 -7.37 1.55 14.02
C GLU A 95 -6.00 0.90 13.81
N PHE A 96 -5.00 1.70 13.42
CA PHE A 96 -3.63 1.23 13.25
C PHE A 96 -3.05 0.72 14.57
N LEU A 97 -3.18 1.50 15.65
CA LEU A 97 -2.66 1.11 16.96
C LEU A 97 -3.34 -0.13 17.53
N LYS A 98 -4.64 -0.31 17.26
CA LYS A 98 -5.36 -1.54 17.58
C LYS A 98 -4.78 -2.72 16.79
N TYR A 99 -4.58 -2.57 15.48
CA TYR A 99 -3.99 -3.61 14.65
C TYR A 99 -2.62 -4.05 15.15
N VAL A 100 -1.71 -3.10 15.44
CA VAL A 100 -0.37 -3.37 15.99
C VAL A 100 -0.44 -4.15 17.29
N LYS A 101 -1.40 -3.83 18.18
CA LYS A 101 -1.58 -4.53 19.45
C LYS A 101 -2.07 -5.97 19.27
N GLU A 102 -2.90 -6.21 18.26
CA GLU A 102 -3.46 -7.52 17.95
C GLU A 102 -2.49 -8.40 17.15
N HIS A 103 -1.49 -7.79 16.49
CA HIS A 103 -0.50 -8.45 15.62
C HIS A 103 0.94 -7.99 15.96
N PRO A 104 1.50 -8.43 17.10
CA PRO A 104 2.85 -8.06 17.56
C PRO A 104 4.00 -8.72 16.77
#